data_AF-A0A4V2BDL8-F1
#
_entry.id   AF-A0A4V2BDL8-F1
#
_cell.length_a   1.000
_cell.length_b   1.000
_cell.length_c   1.000
_cell.angle_alpha   90.00
_cell.angle_beta   90.00
_cell.angle_gamma   90.00
#
_symmetry.space_group_name_H-M   'P 1'
#
loop_
_entity.id
_entity.type
_entity.pdbx_description
1 polymer ?
#
loop_
_entity_poly.entity_id
_entity_poly.type
_entity_poly.pdbx_seq_one_letter_code
_entity_poly.pdbx_strand_id
1 'polypeptide(L)'
;MVTWKFFKTKLNIQRETVRARAIEWDKKGIEVLAANLQHAEKSWPSIAGQWETAGTDFLEDKCPAGAKNIFVPLNPPYGLRLDGEDTQDLYLKLGTWLHEAFAPEQRRFGFVLLADSKAFHAFEKGVGSKHVGKILSFTQGGQHIRCVSFDIPAQ
;
A
#
# COMPACT_ATOMS: atom_id res chain seq x y z
N MET A 1 17.17 -38.76 -10.87
CA MET A 1 18.01 -37.55 -10.78
C MET A 1 17.45 -36.53 -11.78
N VAL A 2 16.44 -35.73 -11.37
CA VAL A 2 15.76 -34.78 -12.26
C VAL A 2 16.54 -33.48 -12.24
N THR A 3 17.18 -33.17 -13.37
CA THR A 3 18.11 -32.06 -13.52
C THR A 3 17.40 -30.70 -13.38
N TRP A 4 17.89 -29.88 -12.45
CA TRP A 4 17.57 -28.47 -12.17
C TRP A 4 17.66 -27.50 -13.38
N LYS A 5 17.88 -28.00 -14.60
CA LYS A 5 17.95 -27.19 -15.82
C LYS A 5 16.58 -26.73 -16.33
N PHE A 6 15.49 -27.46 -16.04
CA PHE A 6 14.15 -27.12 -16.55
C PHE A 6 13.50 -25.88 -15.91
N PHE A 7 13.95 -25.47 -14.71
CA PHE A 7 13.37 -24.30 -14.03
C PHE A 7 13.97 -22.96 -14.47
N LYS A 8 15.17 -22.94 -15.07
CA LYS A 8 15.79 -21.67 -15.51
C LYS A 8 15.14 -21.09 -16.76
N THR A 9 14.61 -21.92 -17.66
CA THR A 9 14.09 -21.47 -18.96
C THR A 9 12.72 -20.80 -18.89
N LYS A 10 11.90 -21.04 -17.85
CA LYS A 10 10.61 -20.35 -17.65
C LYS A 10 10.67 -19.09 -16.78
N LEU A 11 11.83 -18.79 -16.20
CA LEU A 11 12.06 -17.56 -15.42
C LEU A 11 12.66 -16.42 -16.27
N ASN A 12 12.88 -16.66 -17.56
CA ASN A 12 13.20 -15.63 -18.55
C ASN A 12 11.95 -14.81 -18.94
N ILE A 13 11.06 -14.57 -17.98
CA ILE A 13 10.14 -13.45 -18.06
C ILE A 13 11.09 -12.25 -17.99
N GLN A 14 11.21 -11.50 -19.10
CA GLN A 14 11.65 -10.11 -19.01
C GLN A 14 10.75 -9.52 -17.94
N ARG A 15 11.26 -9.40 -16.71
CA ARG A 15 10.54 -8.73 -15.64
C ARG A 15 10.41 -7.32 -16.16
N GLU A 16 9.24 -6.98 -16.68
CA GLU A 16 8.81 -5.60 -16.70
C GLU A 16 9.15 -5.09 -15.30
N THR A 17 10.00 -4.09 -15.26
CA THR A 17 10.49 -3.50 -14.03
C THR A 17 9.27 -2.87 -13.35
N VAL A 18 8.52 -3.66 -12.57
CA VAL A 18 7.38 -3.15 -11.82
C VAL A 18 7.96 -2.28 -10.73
N ARG A 19 8.02 -0.98 -11.00
CA ARG A 19 8.49 0.01 -10.03
C ARG A 19 7.45 0.08 -8.92
N ALA A 20 7.88 -0.24 -7.71
CA ALA A 20 7.10 0.04 -6.52
C ALA A 20 7.14 1.55 -6.25
N ARG A 21 6.01 2.14 -5.89
CA ARG A 21 5.89 3.56 -5.55
C ARG A 21 5.59 3.69 -4.06
N ALA A 22 6.32 4.58 -3.38
CA ALA A 22 6.10 4.91 -1.99
C ALA A 22 5.91 6.43 -1.85
N ILE A 23 4.90 6.84 -1.09
CA ILE A 23 4.53 8.23 -0.91
C ILE A 23 4.53 8.52 0.58
N GLU A 24 5.14 9.61 0.96
CA GLU A 24 5.21 10.08 2.34
C GLU A 24 5.10 11.60 2.33
N TRP A 25 4.19 12.15 3.13
CA TRP A 25 3.94 13.59 3.17
C TRP A 25 4.85 14.29 4.18
N ASP A 26 5.27 13.58 5.23
CA ASP A 26 6.20 14.12 6.22
C ASP A 26 7.61 14.20 5.64
N LYS A 27 8.20 15.41 5.71
CA LYS A 27 9.54 15.67 5.19
C LYS A 27 10.60 14.76 5.83
N LYS A 28 10.49 14.51 7.14
CA LYS A 28 11.45 13.64 7.82
C LYS A 28 11.21 12.17 7.46
N GLY A 29 9.95 11.77 7.32
CA GLY A 29 9.55 10.45 6.84
C GLY A 29 10.15 10.11 5.48
N ILE A 30 10.06 11.02 4.50
CA ILE A 30 10.61 10.79 3.15
C ILE A 30 12.14 10.71 3.16
N GLU A 31 12.83 11.52 3.99
CA GLU A 31 14.28 11.45 4.16
C GLU A 31 14.72 10.08 4.75
N VAL A 32 14.00 9.61 5.77
CA VAL A 32 14.25 8.29 6.40
C VAL A 32 13.96 7.15 5.43
N LEU A 33 12.86 7.24 4.66
CA LEU A 33 12.51 6.27 3.63
C LEU A 33 13.62 6.18 2.57
N ALA A 34 14.08 7.32 2.05
CA ALA A 34 15.15 7.36 1.05
C ALA A 34 16.45 6.75 1.58
N ALA A 35 16.85 7.07 2.82
CA ALA A 35 18.03 6.49 3.45
C ALA A 35 17.91 4.97 3.62
N ASN A 36 16.76 4.48 4.07
CA ASN A 36 16.49 3.05 4.23
C ASN A 36 16.51 2.30 2.89
N LEU A 37 15.94 2.89 1.83
CA LEU A 37 15.98 2.32 0.50
C LEU A 37 17.42 2.26 -0.03
N GLN A 38 18.20 3.33 0.14
CA GLN A 38 19.61 3.33 -0.26
C GLN A 38 20.41 2.23 0.48
N HIS A 39 20.12 2.01 1.77
CA HIS A 39 20.72 0.93 2.54
C HIS A 39 20.29 -0.46 2.03
N ALA A 40 19.00 -0.63 1.72
CA ALA A 40 18.44 -1.86 1.20
C ALA A 40 19.01 -2.20 -0.20
N GLU A 41 19.17 -1.21 -1.09
CA GLU A 41 19.76 -1.40 -2.42
C GLU A 41 21.23 -1.82 -2.35
N LYS A 42 22.00 -1.27 -1.39
CA LYS A 42 23.38 -1.71 -1.13
C LYS A 42 23.44 -3.16 -0.66
N SER A 43 22.46 -3.56 0.16
CA SER A 43 22.38 -4.91 0.74
C SER A 43 21.83 -5.94 -0.26
N TRP A 44 20.94 -5.51 -1.15
CA TRP A 44 20.28 -6.33 -2.17
C TRP A 44 20.31 -5.62 -3.53
N PRO A 45 21.42 -5.70 -4.28
CA PRO A 45 21.56 -4.99 -5.55
C PRO A 45 20.48 -5.31 -6.60
N SER A 46 19.80 -6.46 -6.49
CA SER A 46 18.69 -6.84 -7.36
C SER A 46 17.44 -5.95 -7.22
N ILE A 47 17.33 -5.16 -6.16
CA ILE A 47 16.21 -4.20 -5.97
C ILE A 47 16.59 -2.76 -6.33
N ALA A 48 17.82 -2.53 -6.81
CA ALA A 48 18.27 -1.20 -7.19
C ALA A 48 17.42 -0.61 -8.32
N GLY A 49 16.96 0.63 -8.15
CA GLY A 49 16.15 1.34 -9.15
C GLY A 49 14.75 0.76 -9.36
N GLN A 50 14.28 -0.12 -8.45
CA GLN A 50 12.93 -0.70 -8.48
C GLN A 50 11.90 0.16 -7.72
N TRP A 51 12.30 1.32 -7.22
CA TRP A 51 11.48 2.17 -6.35
C TRP A 51 11.36 3.58 -6.90
N GLU A 52 10.19 4.17 -6.71
CA GLU A 52 9.95 5.59 -6.86
C GLU A 52 9.41 6.14 -5.53
N THR A 53 9.97 7.26 -5.08
CA THR A 53 9.56 7.91 -3.83
C THR A 53 9.06 9.31 -4.10
N ALA A 54 7.94 9.71 -3.50
CA ALA A 54 7.41 11.07 -3.60
C ALA A 54 7.09 11.66 -2.23
N GLY A 55 7.51 12.92 -2.03
CA GLY A 55 7.20 13.73 -0.85
C GLY A 55 5.89 14.50 -1.05
N THR A 56 4.73 13.85 -0.92
CA THR A 56 3.42 14.46 -1.23
C THR A 56 2.31 13.85 -0.36
N ASP A 57 1.19 14.56 -0.23
CA ASP A 57 -0.02 14.03 0.37
C ASP A 57 -0.59 12.94 -0.57
N PHE A 58 -1.01 11.81 -0.01
CA PHE A 58 -1.62 10.75 -0.79
C PHE A 58 -2.89 11.24 -1.52
N LEU A 59 -3.60 12.23 -0.98
CA LEU A 59 -4.77 12.83 -1.61
C LEU A 59 -4.45 13.56 -2.91
N GLU A 60 -3.20 14.02 -3.07
CA GLU A 60 -2.72 14.69 -4.29
C GLU A 60 -2.06 13.72 -5.26
N ASP A 61 -1.73 12.50 -4.82
CA ASP A 61 -1.09 11.50 -5.66
C ASP A 61 -2.08 10.90 -6.66
N LYS A 62 -1.59 10.72 -7.89
CA LYS A 62 -2.29 10.03 -8.96
C LYS A 62 -1.48 8.85 -9.39
N CYS A 63 -2.15 7.71 -9.54
CA CYS A 63 -1.51 6.52 -10.07
C CYS A 63 -0.99 6.77 -11.49
N PRO A 64 0.21 6.30 -11.85
CA PRO A 64 0.73 6.40 -13.21
C PRO A 64 -0.24 5.83 -14.26
N ALA A 65 -0.37 6.53 -15.38
CA ALA A 65 -1.19 6.09 -16.51
C ALA A 65 -0.71 4.74 -17.05
N GLY A 66 -1.64 3.85 -17.39
CA GLY A 66 -1.37 2.54 -17.99
C GLY A 66 -1.20 1.38 -17.00
N ALA A 67 -1.09 1.63 -15.69
CA ALA A 67 -1.09 0.57 -14.69
C ALA A 67 -2.50 -0.04 -14.53
N LYS A 68 -2.67 -1.34 -14.82
CA LYS A 68 -4.00 -2.01 -14.80
C LYS A 68 -4.35 -2.69 -13.49
N ASN A 69 -3.38 -3.30 -12.81
CA ASN A 69 -3.59 -4.04 -11.57
C ASN A 69 -2.63 -3.49 -10.52
N ILE A 70 -3.17 -2.79 -9.54
CA ILE A 70 -2.37 -2.02 -8.59
C ILE A 70 -2.56 -2.62 -7.21
N PHE A 71 -1.44 -3.07 -6.64
CA PHE A 71 -1.40 -3.54 -5.27
C PHE A 71 -1.06 -2.37 -4.33
N VAL A 72 -1.95 -2.07 -3.39
CA VAL A 72 -1.84 -0.90 -2.51
C VAL A 72 -1.84 -1.35 -1.04
N PRO A 73 -0.68 -1.72 -0.48
CA PRO A 73 -0.56 -2.02 0.95
C PRO A 73 -0.44 -0.72 1.75
N LEU A 74 -1.29 -0.56 2.77
CA LEU A 74 -1.42 0.68 3.54
C LEU A 74 -1.22 0.43 5.02
N ASN A 75 -0.37 1.24 5.64
CA ASN A 75 -0.13 1.26 7.09
C ASN A 75 -0.27 2.70 7.63
N PRO A 76 -1.49 3.27 7.59
CA PRO A 76 -1.72 4.63 8.05
C PRO A 76 -1.56 4.76 9.57
N PRO A 77 -1.44 6.00 10.09
CA PRO A 77 -1.43 6.26 11.53
C PRO A 77 -2.63 5.67 12.29
N TYR A 78 -2.37 5.21 13.52
CA TYR A 78 -3.40 4.60 14.38
C TYR A 78 -4.05 5.57 15.38
N GLY A 79 -3.72 6.87 15.35
CA GLY A 79 -4.33 7.89 16.23
C GLY A 79 -3.95 7.83 17.71
N LEU A 80 -3.50 6.69 18.21
CA LEU A 80 -3.17 6.49 19.63
C LEU A 80 -1.93 7.27 20.12
N ARG A 81 -1.21 7.95 19.23
CA ARG A 81 -0.03 8.78 19.53
C ARG A 81 -0.12 10.19 18.96
N LEU A 82 -1.26 10.55 18.37
CA LEU A 82 -1.51 11.85 17.78
C LEU A 82 -2.59 12.50 18.65
N ASP A 83 -2.17 13.36 19.58
CA ASP A 83 -3.07 14.03 20.52
C ASP A 83 -4.18 14.78 19.75
N GLY A 84 -5.39 14.20 19.73
CA GLY A 84 -6.60 14.88 19.27
C GLY A 84 -6.95 14.76 17.77
N GLU A 85 -6.24 13.96 16.96
CA GLU A 85 -6.66 13.74 15.57
C GLU A 85 -7.77 12.69 15.46
N ASP A 86 -8.89 13.06 14.84
CA ASP A 86 -9.96 12.12 14.50
C ASP A 86 -9.50 11.24 13.34
N THR A 87 -8.92 10.08 13.69
CA THR A 87 -8.49 9.09 12.70
C THR A 87 -9.62 8.66 11.77
N GLN A 88 -10.89 8.75 12.19
CA GLN A 88 -12.02 8.39 11.34
C GLN A 88 -12.04 9.20 10.05
N ASP A 89 -11.76 10.49 10.11
CA ASP A 89 -11.72 11.34 8.92
C ASP A 89 -10.59 10.90 7.97
N LEU A 90 -9.42 10.58 8.52
CA LEU A 90 -8.30 10.03 7.74
C LEU A 90 -8.68 8.71 7.04
N TYR A 91 -9.26 7.76 7.77
CA TYR A 91 -9.65 6.46 7.20
C TYR A 91 -10.79 6.59 6.18
N LEU A 92 -11.72 7.53 6.38
CA LEU A 92 -12.76 7.84 5.41
C LEU A 92 -12.14 8.41 4.12
N LYS A 93 -11.29 9.44 4.24
CA LYS A 93 -10.56 10.05 3.12
C LYS A 93 -9.71 9.03 2.36
N LEU A 94 -9.03 8.14 3.07
CA LEU A 94 -8.24 7.06 2.49
C LEU A 94 -9.09 6.08 1.68
N GLY A 95 -10.23 5.65 2.22
CA GLY A 95 -11.17 4.79 1.51
C GLY A 95 -11.74 5.46 0.26
N THR A 96 -12.13 6.74 0.37
CA THR A 96 -12.63 7.53 -0.76
C THR A 96 -11.57 7.73 -1.84
N TRP A 97 -10.33 8.03 -1.45
CA TRP A 97 -9.21 8.17 -2.39
C TRP A 97 -8.96 6.88 -3.19
N LEU A 98 -8.96 5.71 -2.53
CA LEU A 98 -8.82 4.42 -3.24
C LEU A 98 -9.93 4.20 -4.28
N HIS A 99 -11.14 4.67 -3.97
CA HIS A 99 -12.29 4.54 -4.85
C HIS A 99 -12.22 5.51 -6.03
N GLU A 100 -11.86 6.78 -5.80
CA GLU A 100 -12.06 7.87 -6.76
C GLU A 100 -10.80 8.33 -7.50
N ALA A 101 -9.61 8.21 -6.91
CA ALA A 101 -8.39 8.85 -7.46
C ALA A 101 -7.73 8.09 -8.63
N PHE A 102 -8.22 6.90 -8.93
CA PHE A 102 -7.66 5.99 -9.93
C PHE A 102 -8.58 5.91 -11.15
N ALA A 103 -8.00 5.73 -12.33
CA ALA A 103 -8.76 5.66 -13.57
C ALA A 103 -9.67 4.42 -13.61
N PRO A 104 -10.81 4.47 -14.32
CA PRO A 104 -11.80 3.38 -14.34
C PRO A 104 -11.21 2.01 -14.70
N GLU A 105 -10.26 1.97 -15.63
CA GLU A 105 -9.62 0.75 -16.11
C GLU A 105 -8.65 0.09 -15.11
N GLN A 106 -8.37 0.76 -13.98
CA GLN A 106 -7.40 0.28 -12.99
C GLN A 106 -8.11 -0.53 -11.91
N ARG A 107 -7.70 -1.78 -11.68
CA ARG A 107 -8.07 -2.53 -10.47
C ARG A 107 -7.15 -2.15 -9.32
N ARG A 108 -7.71 -1.93 -8.14
CA ARG A 108 -7.01 -1.55 -6.91
C ARG A 108 -7.30 -2.59 -5.84
N PHE A 109 -6.28 -3.28 -5.38
CA PHE A 109 -6.44 -4.32 -4.38
C PHE A 109 -5.30 -4.26 -3.39
N GLY A 110 -5.51 -4.72 -2.16
CA GLY A 110 -4.50 -4.60 -1.13
C GLY A 110 -5.03 -4.88 0.25
N PHE A 111 -4.38 -4.25 1.22
CA PHE A 111 -4.82 -4.27 2.59
C PHE A 111 -4.53 -2.93 3.26
N VAL A 112 -5.35 -2.60 4.25
CA VAL A 112 -5.10 -1.50 5.18
C VAL A 112 -4.93 -2.06 6.59
N LEU A 113 -3.95 -1.55 7.31
CA LEU A 113 -3.80 -1.80 8.73
C LEU A 113 -4.55 -0.74 9.53
N LEU A 114 -5.33 -1.16 10.53
CA LEU A 114 -6.09 -0.27 11.40
C LEU A 114 -6.25 -0.84 12.81
N ALA A 115 -6.35 0.04 13.80
CA ALA A 115 -6.28 -0.34 15.21
C ALA A 115 -7.64 -0.56 15.89
N ASP A 116 -8.66 0.20 15.49
CA ASP A 116 -9.95 0.24 16.18
C ASP A 116 -11.14 0.09 15.23
N SER A 117 -12.33 -0.13 15.79
CA SER A 117 -13.53 -0.38 14.99
C SER A 117 -14.08 0.88 14.31
N LYS A 118 -13.80 2.08 14.85
CA LYS A 118 -14.23 3.34 14.23
C LYS A 118 -13.45 3.58 12.93
N ALA A 119 -12.14 3.37 12.97
CA ALA A 119 -11.28 3.37 11.79
C ALA A 119 -11.74 2.36 10.74
N PHE A 120 -12.12 1.14 11.16
CA PHE A 120 -12.69 0.13 10.26
C PHE A 120 -13.94 0.62 9.54
N HIS A 121 -14.94 1.10 10.27
CA HIS A 121 -16.21 1.53 9.65
C HIS A 121 -16.05 2.79 8.81
N ALA A 122 -15.14 3.70 9.19
CA ALA A 122 -14.79 4.85 8.36
C ALA A 122 -14.17 4.43 7.03
N PHE A 123 -13.20 3.52 7.06
CA PHE A 123 -12.58 2.95 5.86
C PHE A 123 -13.60 2.20 4.99
N GLU A 124 -14.41 1.32 5.60
CA GLU A 124 -15.48 0.57 4.94
C GLU A 124 -16.49 1.50 4.24
N LYS A 125 -16.85 2.60 4.89
CA LYS A 125 -17.72 3.63 4.31
C LYS A 125 -17.08 4.31 3.10
N GLY A 126 -15.79 4.65 3.18
CA GLY A 126 -15.07 5.31 2.10
C GLY A 126 -14.86 4.41 0.88
N VAL A 127 -14.44 3.16 1.09
CA VAL A 127 -14.17 2.23 -0.01
C VAL A 127 -15.44 1.58 -0.57
N GLY A 128 -16.48 1.43 0.26
CA GLY A 128 -17.71 0.70 0.00
C GLY A 128 -17.65 -0.74 0.53
N SER A 129 -18.64 -1.15 1.33
CA SER A 129 -18.66 -2.44 2.04
C SER A 129 -18.49 -3.67 1.14
N LYS A 130 -19.01 -3.63 -0.09
CA LYS A 130 -18.85 -4.72 -1.08
C LYS A 130 -17.40 -4.97 -1.52
N HIS A 131 -16.52 -4.00 -1.31
CA HIS A 131 -15.10 -4.07 -1.68
C HIS A 131 -14.21 -4.51 -0.53
N VAL A 132 -14.74 -4.59 0.70
CA VAL A 132 -14.01 -5.09 1.87
C VAL A 132 -14.03 -6.61 1.87
N GLY A 133 -12.86 -7.22 2.06
CA GLY A 133 -12.66 -8.66 2.06
C GLY A 133 -12.38 -9.23 3.44
N LYS A 134 -11.41 -10.15 3.48
CA LYS A 134 -10.97 -10.83 4.70
C LYS A 134 -10.35 -9.86 5.71
N ILE A 135 -10.54 -10.19 6.97
CA ILE A 135 -9.92 -9.50 8.11
C ILE A 135 -9.05 -10.50 8.86
N LEU A 136 -7.78 -10.16 9.03
CA LEU A 136 -6.84 -10.87 9.88
C LEU A 136 -6.45 -9.96 11.03
N SER A 137 -6.40 -10.49 12.25
CA SER A 137 -6.01 -9.72 13.43
C SER A 137 -4.70 -10.23 14.00
N PHE A 138 -3.83 -9.32 14.43
CA PHE A 138 -2.56 -9.64 15.07
C PHE A 138 -2.18 -8.58 16.09
N THR A 139 -1.13 -8.85 16.87
CA THR A 139 -0.60 -7.90 17.85
C THR A 139 0.75 -7.36 17.38
N GLN A 140 0.92 -6.04 17.42
CA GLN A 140 2.18 -5.36 17.13
C GLN A 140 2.51 -4.40 18.28
N GLY A 141 3.62 -4.62 18.98
CA GLY A 141 4.04 -3.75 20.09
C GLY A 141 3.01 -3.64 21.23
N GLY A 142 2.25 -4.70 21.49
CA GLY A 142 1.17 -4.72 22.49
C GLY A 142 -0.18 -4.17 22.00
N GLN A 143 -0.25 -3.68 20.76
CA GLN A 143 -1.47 -3.15 20.16
C GLN A 143 -2.16 -4.20 19.28
N HIS A 144 -3.48 -4.32 19.40
CA HIS A 144 -4.28 -5.15 18.49
C HIS A 144 -4.50 -4.42 17.17
N ILE A 145 -4.08 -5.00 16.06
CA ILE A 145 -4.16 -4.46 14.70
C ILE A 145 -5.02 -5.40 13.85
N ARG A 146 -5.90 -4.82 13.04
CA ARG A 146 -6.64 -5.50 11.97
C ARG A 146 -5.97 -5.20 10.65
N CYS A 147 -5.63 -6.25 9.91
CA CYS A 147 -5.34 -6.19 8.48
C CYS A 147 -6.62 -6.50 7.72
N VAL A 148 -7.11 -5.51 7.00
CA VAL A 148 -8.37 -5.57 6.25
C VAL A 148 -8.02 -5.57 4.77
N SER A 149 -8.29 -6.67 4.08
CA SER A 149 -8.11 -6.72 2.63
C SER A 149 -9.22 -5.97 1.90
N PHE A 150 -8.91 -5.41 0.74
CA PHE A 150 -9.90 -4.80 -0.15
C PHE A 150 -9.62 -5.14 -1.62
N ASP A 151 -10.68 -5.10 -2.45
CA ASP A 151 -10.61 -5.28 -3.90
C ASP A 151 -11.66 -4.41 -4.61
N ILE A 152 -11.16 -3.39 -5.31
CA ILE A 152 -11.94 -2.47 -6.13
C ILE A 152 -11.67 -2.83 -7.60
N PRO A 153 -12.62 -3.48 -8.29
CA PRO A 153 -12.44 -3.88 -9.69
C PRO A 153 -12.36 -2.64 -10.59
N ALA A 154 -11.77 -2.85 -11.77
CA ALA A 154 -11.91 -1.89 -12.86
C ALA A 154 -13.40 -1.74 -13.25
N GLN A 155 -13.83 -0.53 -13.59
CA GLN A 155 -15.20 -0.15 -13.95
C GLN A 155 -15.38 -0.08 -15.46
#